data_AF-A0A2D4PV77-F1
#
_entry.id   AF-A0A2D4PV77-F1
#
_cell.length_a   1.000
_cell.length_b   1.000
_cell.length_c   1.000
_cell.angle_alpha   90.00
_cell.angle_beta   90.00
_cell.angle_gamma   90.00
#
_symmetry.space_group_name_H-M   'P 1'
#
loop_
_entity.id
_entity.type
_entity.pdbx_description
1 polymer ?
#
loop_
_entity_poly.entity_id
_entity_poly.type
_entity_poly.pdbx_seq_one_letter_code
_entity_poly.pdbx_strand_id
1 'polypeptide(L)'
;KAQASNIYRMLLQADEEVIKGLIRYWQNELQIDEREMEDIVENIRKIRNTRVREMRRKILHKWYYTPSQLAHFQKKRKGNCWHGCQKKGVFMHMFWECVEV
;
A
#
# COMPACT_ATOMS: atom_id res chain seq x y z
N LYS A 1 -0.27 -14.17 23.55
CA LYS A 1 -1.70 -13.80 23.41
C LYS A 1 -1.80 -12.29 23.20
N ALA A 2 -2.24 -11.88 22.00
CA ALA A 2 -2.56 -10.54 21.49
C ALA A 2 -1.85 -9.30 22.10
N GLN A 3 -0.60 -9.04 21.70
CA GLN A 3 0.11 -7.77 22.00
C GLN A 3 -0.69 -6.53 21.57
N ALA A 4 -1.40 -6.61 20.44
CA ALA A 4 -2.24 -5.53 19.94
C ALA A 4 -3.42 -5.19 20.87
N SER A 5 -4.00 -6.17 21.57
CA SER A 5 -5.13 -5.93 22.48
C SER A 5 -4.70 -5.17 23.75
N ASN A 6 -3.48 -5.44 24.23
CA ASN A 6 -2.91 -4.71 25.36
C ASN A 6 -2.54 -3.28 24.97
N ILE A 7 -1.92 -3.07 23.80
CA ILE A 7 -1.62 -1.73 23.26
C ILE A 7 -2.91 -0.92 23.10
N TYR A 8 -3.96 -1.54 22.54
CA TYR A 8 -5.26 -0.88 22.37
C TYR A 8 -5.87 -0.46 23.72
N ARG A 9 -5.79 -1.31 24.74
CA ARG A 9 -6.26 -0.98 26.10
C ARG A 9 -5.46 0.17 26.72
N MET A 10 -4.14 0.19 26.52
CA MET A 10 -3.28 1.27 27.00
C MET A 10 -3.62 2.61 26.33
N LEU A 11 -3.90 2.60 25.03
CA LEU A 11 -4.31 3.82 24.30
C LEU A 11 -5.67 4.34 24.77
N LEU A 12 -6.62 3.46 25.09
CA LEU A 12 -7.93 3.84 25.64
C LEU A 12 -7.84 4.45 27.04
N GLN A 13 -6.79 4.12 27.80
CA GLN A 13 -6.55 4.59 29.16
C GLN A 13 -5.49 5.69 29.22
N ALA A 14 -4.98 6.15 28.08
CA ALA A 14 -3.91 7.13 28.01
C ALA A 14 -4.40 8.52 28.45
N ASP A 15 -3.52 9.24 29.13
CA ASP A 15 -3.73 10.64 29.50
C ASP A 15 -3.81 11.53 28.25
N GLU A 16 -4.64 12.57 28.32
CA GLU A 16 -4.83 13.54 27.24
C GLU A 16 -3.51 14.22 26.82
N GLU A 17 -2.58 14.47 27.77
CA GLU A 17 -1.26 15.02 27.45
C GLU A 17 -0.40 14.05 26.63
N VAL A 18 -0.47 12.75 26.96
CA VAL A 18 0.26 11.71 26.21
C VAL A 18 -0.30 11.63 24.78
N ILE A 19 -1.62 11.72 24.63
CA ILE A 19 -2.28 11.72 23.32
C ILE A 19 -1.84 12.95 22.52
N LYS A 20 -1.86 14.16 23.11
CA LYS A 20 -1.39 15.39 22.44
C LYS A 20 0.08 15.32 22.04
N GLY A 21 0.94 14.74 22.87
CA GLY A 21 2.35 14.50 22.56
C GLY A 21 2.54 13.59 21.36
N LEU A 22 1.78 12.49 21.29
CA LEU A 22 1.81 11.57 20.15
C LEU A 22 1.31 12.24 18.86
N ILE A 23 0.24 13.02 18.92
CA ILE A 23 -0.29 13.75 17.76
C ILE A 23 0.78 14.69 17.18
N ARG A 24 1.45 15.47 18.03
CA ARG A 24 2.55 16.36 17.60
C ARG A 24 3.71 15.60 16.95
N TYR A 25 4.08 14.44 17.51
CA TYR A 25 5.12 13.60 16.92
C TYR A 25 4.73 13.15 15.50
N TRP A 26 3.48 12.71 15.31
CA TRP A 26 2.99 12.21 14.03
C TRP A 26 2.85 13.32 12.99
N GLN A 27 2.40 14.51 13.40
CA GLN A 27 2.36 15.71 12.54
C GLN A 27 3.75 16.04 12.01
N ASN A 28 4.77 15.99 12.87
CA ASN A 28 6.15 16.24 12.46
C ASN A 28 6.71 15.15 11.54
N GLU A 29 6.43 13.88 11.83
CA GLU A 29 6.94 12.76 11.01
C GLU A 29 6.30 12.73 9.62
N LEU A 30 5.00 12.99 9.55
CA LEU A 30 4.23 12.99 8.31
C LEU A 30 4.29 14.32 7.55
N GLN A 31 4.83 15.39 8.18
CA GLN A 31 4.89 16.75 7.63
C GLN A 31 3.50 17.27 7.24
N ILE A 32 2.52 17.06 8.12
CA ILE A 32 1.13 17.48 7.94
C ILE A 32 0.69 18.46 9.02
N ASP A 33 -0.25 19.33 8.69
CA ASP A 33 -0.81 20.28 9.65
C ASP A 33 -1.96 19.67 10.49
N GLU A 34 -2.48 20.46 11.43
CA GLU A 34 -3.58 20.04 12.32
C GLU A 34 -4.87 19.74 11.55
N ARG A 35 -5.20 20.54 10.54
CA ARG A 35 -6.41 20.36 9.74
C ARG A 35 -6.32 19.11 8.86
N GLU A 36 -5.15 18.86 8.28
CA GLU A 36 -4.88 17.65 7.51
C GLU A 36 -4.96 16.40 8.40
N MET A 37 -4.44 16.48 9.63
CA MET A 37 -4.55 15.39 10.60
C MET A 37 -6.01 15.12 11.01
N GLU A 38 -6.79 16.18 11.28
CA GLU A 38 -8.23 16.07 11.59
C GLU A 38 -9.00 15.45 10.42
N ASP A 39 -8.76 15.91 9.19
CA ASP A 39 -9.38 15.37 7.98
C ASP A 39 -9.04 13.88 7.80
N ILE A 40 -7.78 13.49 8.02
CA ILE A 40 -7.37 12.09 7.97
C ILE A 40 -8.11 11.28 9.03
N VAL A 41 -8.17 11.73 10.28
CA VAL A 41 -8.82 11.00 11.38
C VAL A 41 -10.33 10.84 11.12
N GLU A 42 -11.00 11.91 10.71
CA GLU A 42 -12.44 11.91 10.42
C GLU A 42 -12.76 10.99 9.23
N ASN A 43 -11.92 11.04 8.20
CA ASN A 43 -12.13 10.28 6.98
C ASN A 43 -11.43 8.92 6.98
N ILE A 44 -10.68 8.52 8.02
CA ILE A 44 -9.85 7.29 8.01
C ILE A 44 -10.66 6.03 7.68
N ARG A 45 -11.93 5.99 8.09
CA ARG A 45 -12.89 4.92 7.78
C ARG A 45 -13.48 5.04 6.36
N LYS A 46 -13.60 6.26 5.83
CA LYS A 46 -14.09 6.58 4.48
C LYS A 46 -13.00 6.52 3.42
N ILE A 47 -11.72 6.56 3.80
CA ILE A 47 -10.59 6.28 2.90
C ILE A 47 -10.73 4.82 2.47
N ARG A 48 -11.47 4.61 1.38
CA ARG A 48 -11.34 3.43 0.53
C ARG A 48 -9.93 3.53 -0.01
N ASN A 49 -8.98 3.00 0.73
CA ASN A 49 -7.61 2.94 0.28
C ASN A 49 -7.56 1.86 -0.81
N THR A 50 -8.05 2.20 -2.00
CA THR A 50 -8.09 1.36 -3.19
C THR A 50 -6.68 0.86 -3.47
N ARG A 51 -5.66 1.71 -3.27
CA ARG A 51 -4.24 1.33 -3.29
C ARG A 51 -3.92 0.22 -2.28
N VAL A 52 -4.29 0.32 -1.01
CA VAL A 52 -4.02 -0.74 0.00
C VAL A 52 -4.78 -2.02 -0.30
N ARG A 53 -6.05 -1.93 -0.74
CA ARG A 53 -6.83 -3.11 -1.15
C ARG A 53 -6.24 -3.77 -2.40
N GLU A 54 -5.82 -2.98 -3.37
CA GLU A 54 -5.13 -3.42 -4.58
C GLU A 54 -3.78 -4.03 -4.23
N MET A 55 -3.00 -3.40 -3.35
CA MET A 55 -1.70 -3.90 -2.89
C MET A 55 -1.84 -5.22 -2.13
N ARG A 56 -2.84 -5.34 -1.25
CA ARG A 56 -3.18 -6.62 -0.60
C ARG A 56 -3.55 -7.70 -1.62
N ARG A 57 -4.37 -7.39 -2.64
CA ARG A 57 -4.70 -8.35 -3.70
C ARG A 57 -3.50 -8.74 -4.54
N LYS A 58 -2.66 -7.76 -4.92
CA LYS A 58 -1.40 -7.96 -5.62
C LYS A 58 -0.49 -8.91 -4.85
N ILE A 59 -0.26 -8.66 -3.57
CA ILE A 59 0.64 -9.47 -2.73
C ILE A 59 0.04 -10.86 -2.45
N LEU A 60 -1.19 -10.93 -1.94
CA LEU A 60 -1.78 -12.18 -1.45
C LEU A 60 -2.22 -13.11 -2.59
N HIS A 61 -2.78 -12.54 -3.66
CA HIS A 61 -3.32 -13.32 -4.78
C HIS A 61 -2.44 -13.29 -6.02
N LYS A 62 -1.25 -12.67 -5.94
CA LYS A 62 -0.39 -12.41 -7.11
C LYS A 62 -1.15 -11.71 -8.24
N TRP A 63 -2.13 -10.88 -7.89
CA TRP A 63 -3.02 -10.21 -8.84
C TRP A 63 -2.37 -8.96 -9.42
N TYR A 64 -1.46 -9.15 -10.37
CA TYR A 64 -0.80 -8.06 -11.10
C TYR A 64 -1.27 -8.04 -12.55
N TYR A 65 -1.49 -6.84 -13.10
CA TYR A 65 -1.59 -6.68 -14.55
C TYR A 65 -0.22 -6.97 -15.17
N THR A 66 -0.17 -7.88 -16.14
CA THR A 66 1.06 -8.23 -16.82
C THR A 66 1.56 -7.04 -17.66
N PRO A 67 2.87 -6.93 -17.97
CA PRO A 67 3.38 -5.89 -18.86
C PRO A 67 2.59 -5.80 -20.17
N SER A 68 2.21 -6.94 -20.76
CA SER A 68 1.40 -6.98 -21.97
C SER A 68 0.01 -6.39 -21.76
N GLN A 69 -0.64 -6.62 -20.62
CA GLN A 69 -1.94 -6.03 -20.30
C GLN A 69 -1.80 -4.52 -20.06
N LEU A 70 -0.76 -4.11 -19.33
CA LEU A 70 -0.49 -2.69 -19.08
C LEU A 70 -0.22 -1.92 -20.37
N ALA A 71 0.52 -2.49 -21.32
CA ALA A 71 0.76 -1.89 -22.63
C ALA A 71 -0.51 -1.76 -23.48
N HIS A 72 -1.49 -2.65 -23.28
CA HIS A 72 -2.79 -2.55 -23.94
C HIS A 72 -3.60 -1.35 -23.43
N PHE A 73 -3.62 -1.13 -22.11
CA PHE A 73 -4.30 0.03 -21.51
C PHE A 73 -3.52 1.34 -21.68
N GLN A 74 -2.19 1.28 -21.64
CA GLN A 74 -1.29 2.43 -21.67
C GLN A 74 -0.33 2.30 -22.86
N LYS A 75 -0.71 2.88 -24.01
CA LYS A 75 0.06 2.79 -25.27
C LYS A 75 1.53 3.19 -25.18
N LYS A 76 1.92 4.01 -24.20
CA LYS A 76 3.32 4.44 -23.98
C LYS A 76 4.16 3.40 -23.21
N ARG A 77 3.56 2.39 -22.59
CA ARG A 77 4.29 1.35 -21.84
C ARG A 77 4.75 0.24 -22.77
N LYS A 78 5.97 -0.26 -22.52
CA LYS A 78 6.49 -1.46 -23.16
C LYS A 78 5.77 -2.69 -22.59
N GLY A 79 5.36 -3.60 -23.49
CA GLY A 79 4.67 -4.84 -23.14
C GLY A 79 5.59 -6.03 -22.86
N ASN A 80 6.89 -5.78 -22.73
CA ASN A 80 7.93 -6.80 -22.60
C ASN A 80 8.08 -7.25 -21.13
N CYS A 81 8.67 -8.43 -20.95
CA CYS A 81 8.93 -9.06 -19.66
C CYS A 81 9.68 -8.14 -18.67
N TRP A 82 9.30 -8.18 -17.38
CA TRP A 82 9.99 -7.40 -16.34
C TRP A 82 11.41 -7.89 -16.04
N HIS A 83 11.73 -9.15 -16.35
CA HIS A 83 13.09 -9.68 -16.24
C HIS A 83 14.02 -9.19 -17.35
N GLY A 84 13.54 -8.40 -18.32
CA GLY A 84 14.39 -7.78 -19.34
C GLY A 84 14.72 -8.64 -20.56
N CYS A 85 14.28 -9.90 -20.63
CA CYS A 85 14.52 -10.83 -21.74
C CYS A 85 13.84 -10.48 -23.09
N GLN A 86 13.25 -9.29 -23.21
CA GLN A 86 12.56 -8.77 -24.40
C GLN A 86 11.35 -9.56 -24.92
N LYS A 87 11.05 -10.75 -24.38
CA LYS A 87 9.84 -11.51 -24.71
C LYS A 87 8.57 -10.80 -24.21
N LYS A 88 7.41 -11.17 -24.76
CA LYS A 88 6.12 -10.60 -24.36
C LYS A 88 5.85 -10.91 -22.88
N GLY A 89 5.56 -9.87 -22.10
CA GLY A 89 5.30 -9.99 -20.67
C GLY A 89 3.90 -10.54 -20.39
N VAL A 90 3.72 -11.85 -20.54
CA VAL A 90 2.52 -12.60 -20.13
C VAL A 90 2.83 -13.44 -18.88
N PHE A 91 1.80 -13.78 -18.10
CA PHE A 91 1.98 -14.41 -16.78
C PHE A 91 2.76 -15.74 -16.86
N MET A 92 2.37 -16.63 -17.78
CA MET A 92 3.03 -17.93 -17.95
C MET A 92 4.54 -17.77 -18.22
N HIS A 93 4.88 -16.88 -19.14
CA HIS A 93 6.26 -16.60 -19.47
C HIS A 93 7.04 -16.11 -18.24
N MET A 94 6.55 -15.06 -17.58
CA MET A 94 7.29 -14.41 -16.48
C MET A 94 7.48 -15.31 -15.26
N PHE A 95 6.54 -16.21 -14.96
CA PHE A 95 6.62 -17.04 -13.76
C PHE A 95 7.26 -18.42 -13.97
N TRP A 96 7.17 -18.98 -15.18
CA TRP A 96 7.53 -20.39 -15.40
C TRP A 96 8.53 -20.62 -16.54
N GLU A 97 8.61 -19.72 -17.52
CA GLU A 97 9.42 -19.93 -18.73
C GLU A 97 10.58 -18.93 -18.86
N CYS A 98 10.63 -17.91 -18.00
CA CYS A 98 11.67 -16.90 -18.07
C CYS A 98 12.99 -17.47 -17.58
N VAL A 99 13.96 -17.55 -18.49
CA VAL A 99 15.32 -18.05 -18.21
C VAL A 99 16.19 -16.95 -17.61
N GLU A 100 15.91 -15.70 -17.99
CA GLU A 100 16.50 -14.51 -17.36
C GLU A 100 15.70 -14.26 -16.08
N VAL A 101 16.30 -14.44 -14.90
CA VAL A 101 15.71 -14.10 -13.60
C VAL A 101 16.53 -13.00 -12.96
#